data_AF-A0A358CVE7-F1
#
_entry.id   AF-A0A358CVE7-F1
#
_cell.length_a   1.000
_cell.length_b   1.000
_cell.length_c   1.000
_cell.angle_alpha   90.00
_cell.angle_beta   90.00
_cell.angle_gamma   90.00
#
_symmetry.space_group_name_H-M   'P 1'
#
loop_
_entity.id
_entity.type
_entity.pdbx_description
1 polymer ?
#
loop_
_entity_poly.entity_id
_entity_poly.type
_entity_poly.pdbx_seq_one_letter_code
_entity_poly.pdbx_strand_id
1 'polypeptide(L)'
;MLPNAFFIGNGVSPYANIWEGEDTTAWSWGSYILPFMEADVAGNFDNAAAPWNYFEANDISLDVLEQPISGFMCPSDYAGEDINMGDERDTWLTGAPPEIQPPNPGPPAPGHSGATKVLSARSNYVGNNTWFGWYLRGRFVGAVAGKKNQYGNTESPSNSGIFWRGSNLKISQIPDGLSKTIMIGERSTASGQAALIYLTKASSEAQTIERTLGTANARLNTPPDSSGNATEEGRSGYSSDHAGGVIQFLFCDGSVHQIQDSIEHAATAQWRSRTAFLGAKAFENLCSRQDGVQ
;
A
#
# COMPACT_ATOMS: atom_id res chain seq x y z
N MET A 1 -11.72 -2.86 -5.24
CA MET A 1 -11.84 -3.02 -3.77
C MET A 1 -11.08 -4.26 -3.38
N LEU A 2 -10.27 -4.21 -2.32
CA LEU A 2 -9.45 -5.36 -1.92
C LEU A 2 -10.36 -6.27 -1.06
N PRO A 3 -10.61 -7.55 -1.39
CA PRO A 3 -11.45 -8.46 -0.63
C PRO A 3 -10.75 -8.93 0.65
N ASN A 4 -11.54 -9.56 1.53
CA ASN A 4 -11.01 -10.32 2.66
C ASN A 4 -10.39 -11.62 2.11
N ALA A 5 -9.26 -12.04 2.64
CA ALA A 5 -8.74 -13.37 2.33
C ALA A 5 -9.73 -14.43 2.81
N PHE A 6 -10.30 -15.18 1.89
CA PHE A 6 -11.03 -16.39 2.22
C PHE A 6 -10.03 -17.52 2.50
N PHE A 7 -10.19 -18.21 3.63
CA PHE A 7 -9.50 -19.47 3.96
C PHE A 7 -10.49 -20.63 3.80
N ILE A 8 -10.04 -21.75 3.25
CA ILE A 8 -10.76 -23.03 3.34
C ILE A 8 -10.42 -23.62 4.71
N GLY A 9 -11.29 -23.34 5.70
CA GLY A 9 -11.12 -23.73 7.10
C GLY A 9 -10.85 -22.52 8.00
N ASN A 10 -11.86 -22.12 8.78
CA ASN A 10 -11.85 -20.98 9.72
C ASN A 10 -11.16 -19.72 9.19
N GLY A 11 -11.87 -19.01 8.30
CA GLY A 11 -11.52 -17.71 7.72
C GLY A 11 -10.68 -16.79 8.61
N VAL A 12 -9.61 -16.21 8.05
CA VAL A 12 -8.97 -15.03 8.65
C VAL A 12 -10.04 -13.97 8.77
N SER A 13 -10.42 -13.77 10.01
CA SER A 13 -11.50 -12.88 10.35
C SER A 13 -11.12 -11.46 9.93
N PRO A 14 -12.05 -10.62 9.45
CA PRO A 14 -11.84 -9.16 9.45
C PRO A 14 -11.58 -8.61 10.87
N TYR A 15 -11.62 -9.48 11.89
CA TYR A 15 -11.33 -9.25 13.29
C TYR A 15 -10.01 -9.86 13.79
N ALA A 16 -9.28 -10.63 12.98
CA ALA A 16 -8.01 -11.26 13.38
C ALA A 16 -6.94 -10.16 13.51
N ASN A 17 -6.25 -10.12 14.65
CA ASN A 17 -5.13 -9.20 14.77
C ASN A 17 -4.01 -9.76 13.91
N ILE A 18 -3.51 -9.00 12.95
CA ILE A 18 -2.38 -9.42 12.10
C ILE A 18 -1.09 -9.82 12.87
N TRP A 19 -0.97 -9.53 14.18
CA TRP A 19 0.07 -10.10 15.06
C TRP A 19 -0.11 -11.61 15.32
N GLU A 20 -1.29 -12.16 15.06
CA GLU A 20 -1.58 -13.61 15.09
C GLU A 20 -0.83 -14.35 13.97
N GLY A 21 -0.21 -13.61 13.02
CA GLY A 21 0.84 -14.14 12.13
C GLY A 21 0.33 -14.96 10.94
N GLU A 22 -0.98 -15.12 10.79
CA GLU A 22 -1.58 -16.04 9.83
C GLU A 22 -1.88 -15.44 8.45
N ASP A 23 -1.83 -14.10 8.28
CA ASP A 23 -2.01 -13.48 6.96
C ASP A 23 -1.24 -12.18 6.81
N THR A 24 -0.01 -12.33 6.31
CA THR A 24 0.98 -11.25 6.18
C THR A 24 1.23 -10.91 4.71
N THR A 25 0.32 -11.28 3.82
CA THR A 25 0.43 -11.06 2.37
C THR A 25 -0.64 -10.11 1.86
N ALA A 26 -0.31 -9.30 0.85
CA ALA A 26 -1.18 -8.25 0.35
C ALA A 26 -1.22 -8.25 -1.18
N TRP A 27 -2.44 -8.37 -1.71
CA TRP A 27 -2.74 -7.94 -3.07
C TRP A 27 -2.71 -6.41 -3.13
N SER A 28 -1.96 -5.83 -4.08
CA SER A 28 -2.12 -4.42 -4.44
C SER A 28 -3.32 -4.23 -5.37
N TRP A 29 -3.73 -2.96 -5.56
CA TRP A 29 -4.84 -2.60 -6.46
C TRP A 29 -4.64 -3.13 -7.88
N GLY A 30 -3.39 -3.18 -8.36
CA GLY A 30 -3.07 -3.58 -9.73
C GLY A 30 -3.41 -5.04 -10.01
N SER A 31 -3.33 -5.91 -9.00
CA SER A 31 -3.68 -7.34 -9.12
C SER A 31 -5.14 -7.57 -9.56
N TYR A 32 -6.02 -6.59 -9.33
CA TYR A 32 -7.45 -6.67 -9.70
C TYR A 32 -7.72 -6.28 -11.15
N ILE A 33 -6.77 -5.61 -11.81
CA ILE A 33 -6.91 -5.22 -13.22
C ILE A 33 -6.12 -6.14 -14.16
N LEU A 34 -5.19 -6.95 -13.63
CA LEU A 34 -4.41 -7.92 -14.42
C LEU A 34 -5.26 -8.80 -15.35
N PRO A 35 -6.43 -9.33 -14.94
CA PRO A 35 -7.27 -10.14 -15.83
C PRO A 35 -7.81 -9.40 -17.06
N PHE A 36 -7.79 -8.07 -17.02
CA PHE A 36 -8.24 -7.20 -18.10
C PHE A 36 -7.06 -6.63 -18.91
N MET A 37 -5.83 -6.97 -18.53
CA MET A 37 -4.60 -6.62 -19.22
C MET A 37 -4.08 -7.83 -19.98
N GLU A 38 -3.43 -7.63 -21.12
CA GLU A 38 -2.69 -8.70 -21.83
C GLU A 38 -1.39 -9.12 -21.10
N ALA A 39 -1.29 -8.83 -19.81
CA ALA A 39 -0.13 -9.04 -18.96
C ALA A 39 -0.34 -10.19 -17.94
N ASP A 40 -1.37 -10.99 -18.14
CA ASP A 40 -1.68 -12.16 -17.31
C ASP A 40 -0.78 -13.35 -17.67
N VAL A 41 0.42 -13.38 -17.08
CA VAL A 41 1.44 -14.40 -17.37
C VAL A 41 1.14 -15.75 -16.69
N ALA A 42 0.26 -15.80 -15.68
CA ALA A 42 -0.03 -17.01 -14.89
C ALA A 42 -1.49 -17.47 -14.87
N GLY A 43 -2.41 -16.74 -15.49
CA GLY A 43 -3.83 -17.07 -15.49
C GLY A 43 -4.52 -16.51 -14.25
N ASN A 44 -5.30 -15.46 -14.49
CA ASN A 44 -6.40 -14.90 -13.73
C ASN A 44 -6.34 -15.22 -12.22
N PHE A 45 -5.40 -14.56 -11.51
CA PHE A 45 -5.24 -14.71 -10.07
C PHE A 45 -6.60 -14.60 -9.36
N ASP A 46 -6.97 -15.64 -8.61
CA ASP A 46 -8.18 -15.57 -7.78
C ASP A 46 -7.91 -14.69 -6.56
N ASN A 47 -8.17 -13.40 -6.75
CA ASN A 47 -7.99 -12.40 -5.72
C ASN A 47 -8.96 -12.59 -4.53
N ALA A 48 -9.91 -13.55 -4.55
CA ALA A 48 -10.76 -13.86 -3.40
C ALA A 48 -10.02 -14.61 -2.27
N ALA A 49 -8.89 -15.25 -2.58
CA ALA A 49 -8.04 -15.92 -1.60
C ALA A 49 -6.89 -15.02 -1.11
N ALA A 50 -6.31 -15.32 0.05
CA ALA A 50 -5.04 -14.70 0.46
C ALA A 50 -3.96 -15.03 -0.60
N PRO A 51 -3.07 -14.08 -0.96
CA PRO A 51 -2.01 -14.35 -1.92
C PRO A 51 -1.21 -15.62 -1.59
N TRP A 52 -0.72 -15.75 -0.35
CA TRP A 52 0.06 -16.93 0.04
C TRP A 52 -0.70 -18.24 -0.19
N ASN A 53 -1.93 -18.31 0.31
CA ASN A 53 -2.77 -19.50 0.20
C ASN A 53 -3.12 -19.84 -1.25
N TYR A 54 -3.35 -18.82 -2.08
CA TYR A 54 -3.65 -19.02 -3.49
C TYR A 54 -2.48 -19.68 -4.21
N PHE A 55 -1.26 -19.18 -4.00
CA PHE A 55 -0.06 -19.73 -4.62
C PHE A 55 0.22 -21.15 -4.11
N GLU A 56 0.11 -21.38 -2.80
CA GLU A 56 0.32 -22.69 -2.19
C GLU A 56 -0.73 -23.72 -2.64
N ALA A 57 -2.01 -23.37 -2.62
CA ALA A 57 -3.09 -24.30 -2.98
C ALA A 57 -3.11 -24.68 -4.47
N ASN A 58 -2.56 -23.82 -5.33
CA ASN A 58 -2.50 -24.05 -6.78
C ASN A 58 -1.11 -24.44 -7.28
N ASP A 59 -0.12 -24.62 -6.40
CA ASP A 59 1.26 -24.98 -6.73
C ASP A 59 1.88 -24.03 -7.78
N ILE A 60 1.65 -22.72 -7.62
CA ILE A 60 2.15 -21.68 -8.54
C ILE A 60 3.57 -21.29 -8.14
N SER A 61 4.51 -21.36 -9.10
CA SER A 61 5.88 -20.87 -8.86
C SER A 61 5.88 -19.38 -8.52
N LEU A 62 6.67 -19.01 -7.51
CA LEU A 62 6.86 -17.63 -7.09
C LEU A 62 7.62 -16.79 -8.15
N ASP A 63 8.29 -17.41 -9.12
CA ASP A 63 9.00 -16.72 -10.21
C ASP A 63 8.08 -15.82 -11.05
N VAL A 64 6.76 -16.09 -11.05
CA VAL A 64 5.77 -15.22 -11.70
C VAL A 64 5.71 -13.83 -11.06
N LEU A 65 6.01 -13.73 -9.77
CA LEU A 65 6.01 -12.45 -9.05
C LEU A 65 7.11 -11.53 -9.56
N GLU A 66 8.16 -12.09 -10.15
CA GLU A 66 9.31 -11.37 -10.71
C GLU A 66 9.10 -10.98 -12.17
N GLN A 67 7.89 -11.08 -12.74
CA GLN A 67 7.64 -10.69 -14.13
C GLN A 67 7.23 -9.21 -14.21
N PRO A 68 8.09 -8.30 -14.71
CA PRO A 68 7.77 -6.88 -14.77
C PRO A 68 6.67 -6.62 -15.80
N ILE A 69 5.76 -5.73 -15.45
CA ILE A 69 4.68 -5.29 -16.36
C ILE A 69 4.87 -3.80 -16.60
N SER A 70 5.28 -3.44 -17.81
CA SER A 70 5.66 -2.07 -18.18
C SER A 70 4.58 -1.03 -17.88
N GLY A 71 3.30 -1.40 -17.95
CA GLY A 71 2.17 -0.53 -17.61
C GLY A 71 2.11 -0.09 -16.14
N PHE A 72 2.83 -0.76 -15.23
CA PHE A 72 2.93 -0.38 -13.83
C PHE A 72 4.22 0.36 -13.49
N MET A 73 5.11 0.58 -14.47
CA MET A 73 6.38 1.27 -14.27
C MET A 73 6.31 2.68 -14.83
N CYS A 74 6.73 3.66 -14.01
CA CYS A 74 6.82 5.04 -14.44
C CYS A 74 8.15 5.29 -15.14
N PRO A 75 8.17 5.81 -16.38
CA PRO A 75 9.41 6.10 -17.09
C PRO A 75 10.33 7.14 -16.43
N SER A 76 9.82 7.95 -15.49
CA SER A 76 10.67 8.89 -14.75
C SER A 76 11.41 8.25 -13.58
N ASP A 77 10.98 7.11 -13.07
CA ASP A 77 11.65 6.43 -11.97
C ASP A 77 12.92 5.72 -12.44
N TYR A 78 14.01 6.50 -12.44
CA TYR A 78 15.35 6.06 -12.80
C TYR A 78 16.07 5.30 -11.69
N ALA A 79 15.56 5.34 -10.46
CA ALA A 79 16.19 4.74 -9.29
C ALA A 79 15.83 3.26 -9.16
N GLY A 80 14.64 2.85 -9.60
CA GLY A 80 14.17 1.49 -9.44
C GLY A 80 14.68 0.52 -10.51
N GLU A 81 15.07 -0.66 -10.05
CA GLU A 81 15.21 -1.85 -10.87
C GLU A 81 13.84 -2.42 -11.24
N ASP A 82 13.77 -3.31 -12.22
CA ASP A 82 12.52 -3.96 -12.61
C ASP A 82 11.94 -4.85 -11.50
N ILE A 83 12.80 -5.29 -10.58
CA ILE A 83 12.48 -6.18 -9.46
C ILE A 83 12.83 -5.51 -8.15
N ASN A 84 11.90 -5.55 -7.19
CA ASN A 84 12.16 -5.17 -5.82
C ASN A 84 13.01 -6.24 -5.14
N MET A 85 14.29 -5.93 -4.93
CA MET A 85 15.29 -6.80 -4.31
C MET A 85 15.18 -6.89 -2.77
N GLY A 86 14.18 -6.25 -2.15
CA GLY A 86 13.99 -6.28 -0.69
C GLY A 86 15.00 -5.43 0.10
N ASP A 87 15.64 -4.44 -0.53
CA ASP A 87 16.64 -3.60 0.14
C ASP A 87 16.07 -2.61 1.18
N GLU A 88 14.75 -2.49 1.30
CA GLU A 88 14.08 -1.53 2.20
C GLU A 88 13.95 -1.98 3.67
N ARG A 89 14.85 -2.85 4.16
CA ARG A 89 14.87 -3.55 5.48
C ARG A 89 14.41 -5.03 5.44
N ASP A 90 14.37 -5.67 4.27
CA ASP A 90 13.87 -7.04 4.12
C ASP A 90 14.96 -8.12 4.23
N THR A 91 14.61 -9.28 4.78
CA THR A 91 15.50 -10.45 4.86
C THR A 91 15.25 -11.39 3.69
N TRP A 92 16.28 -11.63 2.87
CA TRP A 92 16.29 -12.57 1.76
C TRP A 92 15.95 -14.01 2.19
N LEU A 93 15.02 -14.66 1.49
CA LEU A 93 14.82 -16.12 1.53
C LEU A 93 14.85 -16.65 0.09
N THR A 94 15.77 -17.57 -0.20
CA THR A 94 15.83 -18.28 -1.48
C THR A 94 15.45 -19.75 -1.28
N GLY A 95 14.71 -20.35 -2.22
CA GLY A 95 14.42 -21.79 -2.28
C GLY A 95 12.99 -22.24 -1.88
N ALA A 96 12.71 -23.54 -2.10
CA ALA A 96 11.52 -24.24 -1.62
C ALA A 96 11.36 -24.06 -0.09
N PRO A 97 10.13 -24.06 0.47
CA PRO A 97 9.81 -23.44 1.76
C PRO A 97 10.81 -23.86 2.85
N PRO A 98 11.73 -22.97 3.27
CA PRO A 98 12.68 -23.33 4.27
C PRO A 98 12.03 -23.22 5.64
N GLU A 99 12.29 -24.21 6.48
CA GLU A 99 12.13 -24.09 7.91
C GLU A 99 12.88 -22.83 8.39
N ILE A 100 12.18 -21.98 9.15
CA ILE A 100 12.66 -20.67 9.56
C ILE A 100 13.85 -20.84 10.51
N GLN A 101 15.07 -20.54 10.05
CA GLN A 101 16.20 -20.24 10.93
C GLN A 101 16.40 -18.72 10.89
N PRO A 102 16.21 -17.98 12.01
CA PRO A 102 16.48 -16.55 12.02
C PRO A 102 17.97 -16.31 11.70
N PRO A 103 18.32 -15.47 10.72
CA PRO A 103 19.71 -15.09 10.53
C PRO A 103 20.18 -14.42 11.81
N ASN A 104 21.42 -14.74 12.21
CA ASN A 104 22.08 -14.17 13.37
C ASN A 104 21.88 -12.64 13.33
N PRO A 105 21.13 -12.05 14.27
CA PRO A 105 20.75 -10.66 14.16
C PRO A 105 22.04 -9.87 14.41
N GLY A 106 22.53 -9.19 13.39
CA GLY A 106 23.31 -7.99 13.65
C GLY A 106 22.52 -7.09 14.63
N PRO A 107 23.20 -6.18 15.35
CA PRO A 107 22.51 -5.31 16.29
C PRO A 107 21.31 -4.65 15.59
N PRO A 108 20.10 -4.74 16.17
CA PRO A 108 18.90 -4.26 15.51
C PRO A 108 19.07 -2.77 15.19
N ALA A 109 18.99 -2.42 13.91
CA ALA A 109 18.88 -1.03 13.52
C ALA A 109 17.61 -0.45 14.17
N PRO A 110 17.62 0.79 14.67
CA PRO A 110 16.43 1.39 15.27
C PRO A 110 15.25 1.44 14.27
N GLY A 111 14.22 0.63 14.48
CA GLY A 111 12.92 0.71 13.78
C GLY A 111 12.45 -0.58 13.07
N HIS A 112 11.30 -1.11 13.54
CA HIS A 112 10.32 -2.02 12.89
C HIS A 112 10.77 -3.45 12.45
N SER A 113 10.10 -4.50 12.94
CA SER A 113 10.30 -5.92 12.60
C SER A 113 9.29 -6.46 11.55
N GLY A 114 9.67 -6.50 10.27
CA GLY A 114 8.88 -7.10 9.19
C GLY A 114 9.70 -7.16 7.89
N ALA A 115 9.55 -8.22 7.09
CA ALA A 115 10.34 -8.44 5.88
C ALA A 115 9.47 -8.86 4.68
N THR A 116 9.73 -8.29 3.50
CA THR A 116 9.37 -8.87 2.20
C THR A 116 10.12 -10.18 2.05
N LYS A 117 9.39 -11.25 1.76
CA LYS A 117 9.97 -12.61 1.73
C LYS A 117 10.36 -13.06 0.33
N VAL A 118 9.81 -12.42 -0.70
CA VAL A 118 9.86 -12.86 -2.09
C VAL A 118 10.07 -11.64 -2.97
N LEU A 119 10.94 -11.78 -3.97
CA LEU A 119 11.13 -10.78 -5.00
C LEU A 119 9.80 -10.52 -5.72
N SER A 120 9.58 -9.27 -6.07
CA SER A 120 8.36 -8.87 -6.78
C SER A 120 8.66 -7.81 -7.81
N ALA A 121 7.98 -7.88 -8.93
CA ALA A 121 8.00 -6.89 -9.97
C ALA A 121 7.61 -5.53 -9.39
N ARG A 122 8.43 -4.54 -9.69
CA ARG A 122 8.20 -3.16 -9.30
C ARG A 122 6.87 -2.66 -9.88
N SER A 123 6.20 -1.84 -9.09
CA SER A 123 5.14 -0.92 -9.51
C SER A 123 5.51 0.47 -9.01
N ASN A 124 5.08 1.52 -9.72
CA ASN A 124 5.16 2.90 -9.27
C ASN A 124 3.81 3.43 -8.80
N TYR A 125 2.81 2.58 -8.61
CA TYR A 125 1.44 3.04 -8.36
C TYR A 125 0.83 2.33 -7.15
N VAL A 126 0.37 3.13 -6.19
CA VAL A 126 -0.23 2.67 -4.93
C VAL A 126 -1.67 3.17 -4.77
N GLY A 127 -2.51 2.37 -4.12
CA GLY A 127 -3.91 2.72 -3.91
C GLY A 127 -4.10 3.82 -2.86
N ASN A 128 -5.02 4.74 -3.08
CA ASN A 128 -5.37 5.77 -2.09
C ASN A 128 -6.17 5.17 -0.92
N ASN A 129 -5.57 5.17 0.29
CA ASN A 129 -6.21 4.65 1.49
C ASN A 129 -7.04 5.68 2.23
N THR A 130 -6.42 6.82 2.56
CA THR A 130 -6.97 7.76 3.52
C THR A 130 -6.14 9.05 3.53
N TRP A 131 -6.69 10.12 4.10
CA TRP A 131 -5.93 11.33 4.43
C TRP A 131 -5.62 11.45 5.94
N PHE A 132 -5.97 10.44 6.73
CA PHE A 132 -5.62 10.36 8.15
C PHE A 132 -4.25 9.69 8.36
N GLY A 133 -3.62 9.95 9.52
CA GLY A 133 -2.46 9.18 9.96
C GLY A 133 -2.83 7.73 10.29
N TRP A 134 -1.98 6.78 9.89
CA TRP A 134 -2.20 5.34 10.12
C TRP A 134 -2.12 4.93 11.60
N TYR A 135 -1.37 5.67 12.44
CA TYR A 135 -1.35 5.43 13.90
C TYR A 135 -2.61 5.94 14.59
N LEU A 136 -3.52 6.57 13.85
CA LEU A 136 -4.79 7.03 14.38
C LEU A 136 -5.97 6.39 13.67
N ARG A 137 -6.44 7.04 12.60
CA ARG A 137 -7.71 6.68 11.99
C ARG A 137 -7.53 5.84 10.72
N GLY A 138 -6.39 5.87 10.04
CA GLY A 138 -6.17 4.99 8.90
C GLY A 138 -6.03 3.50 9.27
N ARG A 139 -6.34 2.61 8.32
CA ARG A 139 -6.25 1.15 8.44
C ARG A 139 -5.98 0.48 7.10
N PHE A 140 -5.27 -0.63 7.17
CA PHE A 140 -5.16 -1.61 6.10
C PHE A 140 -6.41 -2.47 6.04
N VAL A 141 -6.96 -2.93 7.17
CA VAL A 141 -8.17 -3.78 7.21
C VAL A 141 -9.37 -2.97 7.73
N GLY A 142 -10.52 -3.11 7.06
CA GLY A 142 -11.84 -2.55 7.38
C GLY A 142 -12.00 -1.49 8.48
N ALA A 143 -12.67 -0.37 8.19
CA ALA A 143 -13.05 0.64 9.18
C ALA A 143 -14.28 0.21 10.03
N VAL A 144 -14.17 -0.89 10.78
CA VAL A 144 -15.26 -1.34 11.67
C VAL A 144 -15.35 -0.40 12.88
N ALA A 145 -16.51 0.21 13.07
CA ALA A 145 -16.77 1.08 14.20
C ALA A 145 -16.57 0.34 15.54
N GLY A 146 -15.91 0.99 16.52
CA GLY A 146 -15.68 0.43 17.85
C GLY A 146 -14.44 -0.47 18.00
N LYS A 147 -13.66 -0.70 16.93
CA LYS A 147 -12.39 -1.44 16.99
C LYS A 147 -11.19 -0.49 17.07
N LYS A 148 -10.36 -0.68 18.09
CA LYS A 148 -9.08 0.04 18.26
C LYS A 148 -8.13 -0.26 17.12
N ASN A 149 -7.21 0.66 16.84
CA ASN A 149 -6.13 0.36 15.91
C ASN A 149 -5.10 -0.57 16.54
N GLN A 150 -4.27 -1.19 15.71
CA GLN A 150 -3.21 -2.08 16.18
C GLN A 150 -2.19 -1.36 17.09
N TYR A 151 -2.16 -0.03 17.06
CA TYR A 151 -1.30 0.84 17.87
C TYR A 151 -1.91 1.23 19.23
N GLY A 152 -2.95 0.54 19.68
CA GLY A 152 -3.52 0.71 21.01
C GLY A 152 -4.34 2.01 21.21
N ASN A 153 -4.61 2.75 20.13
CA ASN A 153 -5.42 3.96 20.20
C ASN A 153 -6.88 3.66 20.53
N THR A 154 -7.61 4.66 21.02
CA THR A 154 -9.04 4.55 21.33
C THR A 154 -9.95 5.14 20.25
N GLU A 155 -9.37 5.77 19.23
CA GLU A 155 -10.14 6.41 18.17
C GLU A 155 -10.69 5.39 17.16
N SER A 156 -11.94 5.61 16.73
CA SER A 156 -12.53 4.78 15.70
C SER A 156 -11.84 4.99 14.35
N PRO A 157 -11.55 3.90 13.61
CA PRO A 157 -10.94 3.98 12.30
C PRO A 157 -11.79 4.79 11.32
N SER A 158 -11.11 5.44 10.38
CA SER A 158 -11.66 6.16 9.25
C SER A 158 -10.69 6.00 8.07
N ASN A 159 -11.05 5.10 7.16
CA ASN A 159 -10.47 5.12 5.82
C ASN A 159 -11.33 6.07 5.02
N SER A 160 -10.80 7.21 4.61
CA SER A 160 -11.53 8.22 3.81
C SER A 160 -11.29 8.08 2.31
N GLY A 161 -10.26 7.36 1.88
CA GLY A 161 -9.97 7.10 0.47
C GLY A 161 -10.77 5.93 -0.10
N ILE A 162 -10.17 5.23 -1.06
CA ILE A 162 -10.84 4.22 -1.91
C ILE A 162 -10.44 2.79 -1.57
N PHE A 163 -9.21 2.58 -1.08
CA PHE A 163 -8.64 1.25 -0.90
C PHE A 163 -8.33 0.91 0.56
N TRP A 164 -8.76 -0.27 0.97
CA TRP A 164 -8.33 -1.01 2.16
C TRP A 164 -8.76 -2.48 1.97
N ARG A 165 -8.13 -3.40 2.68
CA ARG A 165 -8.43 -4.84 2.71
C ARG A 165 -9.82 -5.10 3.28
N GLY A 166 -10.58 -5.94 2.58
CA GLY A 166 -12.00 -6.19 2.84
C GLY A 166 -12.96 -5.08 2.39
N SER A 167 -12.51 -4.08 1.62
CA SER A 167 -13.41 -2.99 1.19
C SER A 167 -14.51 -3.51 0.26
N ASN A 168 -15.71 -2.92 0.40
CA ASN A 168 -16.89 -3.17 -0.45
C ASN A 168 -17.61 -1.84 -0.80
N LEU A 169 -16.83 -0.76 -0.99
CA LEU A 169 -17.27 0.55 -1.48
C LEU A 169 -18.03 0.53 -2.81
N LYS A 170 -19.27 1.00 -2.78
CA LYS A 170 -20.06 1.28 -3.97
C LYS A 170 -19.75 2.69 -4.52
N ILE A 171 -19.96 2.89 -5.81
CA ILE A 171 -19.87 4.23 -6.45
C ILE A 171 -20.73 5.28 -5.72
N SER A 172 -21.92 4.88 -5.23
CA SER A 172 -22.80 5.76 -4.46
C SER A 172 -22.22 6.23 -3.12
N GLN A 173 -21.10 5.64 -2.67
CA GLN A 173 -20.37 6.02 -1.46
C GLN A 173 -19.18 6.95 -1.76
N ILE A 174 -19.11 7.50 -2.98
CA ILE A 174 -18.17 8.56 -3.40
C ILE A 174 -18.99 9.83 -3.72
N PRO A 175 -19.65 10.45 -2.72
CA PRO A 175 -20.53 11.59 -2.93
C PRO A 175 -19.86 12.83 -3.53
N ASP A 176 -18.55 13.01 -3.36
CA ASP A 176 -17.84 14.18 -3.90
C ASP A 176 -17.66 14.11 -5.42
N GLY A 177 -17.83 12.91 -6.00
CA GLY A 177 -17.81 12.65 -7.44
C GLY A 177 -16.55 11.92 -7.90
N LEU A 178 -16.73 11.04 -8.88
CA LEU A 178 -15.67 10.16 -9.38
C LEU A 178 -14.47 10.93 -9.99
N SER A 179 -14.74 12.06 -10.65
CA SER A 179 -13.72 12.92 -11.26
C SER A 179 -13.01 13.86 -10.26
N LYS A 180 -13.34 13.76 -8.97
CA LYS A 180 -12.76 14.60 -7.91
C LYS A 180 -12.11 13.77 -6.80
N THR A 181 -12.13 12.45 -6.93
CA THR A 181 -11.56 11.55 -5.94
C THR A 181 -10.43 10.75 -6.58
N ILE A 182 -9.23 10.91 -6.01
CA ILE A 182 -8.05 10.15 -6.37
C ILE A 182 -8.26 8.70 -5.95
N MET A 183 -8.04 7.81 -6.90
CA MET A 183 -8.06 6.37 -6.72
C MET A 183 -6.64 5.84 -6.49
N ILE A 184 -5.68 6.28 -7.30
CA ILE A 184 -4.31 5.74 -7.32
C ILE A 184 -3.34 6.90 -7.45
N GLY A 185 -2.22 6.85 -6.75
CA GLY A 185 -1.14 7.82 -6.88
C GLY A 185 0.19 7.15 -7.20
N GLU A 186 1.04 7.93 -7.86
CA GLU A 186 2.41 7.54 -8.16
C GLU A 186 3.31 7.52 -6.90
N ARG A 187 4.30 6.64 -6.91
CA ARG A 187 5.40 6.56 -5.95
C ARG A 187 6.70 6.18 -6.66
N SER A 188 7.72 7.01 -6.49
CA SER A 188 9.09 6.69 -6.91
C SER A 188 9.72 5.67 -5.97
N THR A 189 10.52 4.76 -6.53
CA THR A 189 11.31 3.79 -5.75
C THR A 189 12.25 4.49 -4.75
N ALA A 190 12.72 5.70 -5.03
CA ALA A 190 13.55 6.47 -4.10
C ALA A 190 12.81 6.89 -2.82
N SER A 191 11.48 7.02 -2.86
CA SER A 191 10.66 7.31 -1.68
C SER A 191 10.06 6.06 -1.05
N GLY A 192 9.95 4.96 -1.78
CA GLY A 192 9.37 3.73 -1.28
C GLY A 192 9.04 2.72 -2.36
N GLN A 193 9.35 1.43 -2.14
CA GLN A 193 8.94 0.37 -3.06
C GLN A 193 7.41 0.23 -3.15
N ALA A 194 6.93 -0.05 -4.37
CA ALA A 194 5.59 -0.57 -4.62
C ALA A 194 5.67 -1.76 -5.60
N ALA A 195 4.65 -2.62 -5.57
CA ALA A 195 4.55 -3.85 -6.36
C ALA A 195 3.08 -4.23 -6.54
N LEU A 196 2.84 -5.14 -7.48
CA LEU A 196 1.52 -5.70 -7.74
C LEU A 196 1.07 -6.66 -6.64
N ILE A 197 1.99 -7.50 -6.19
CA ILE A 197 1.76 -8.54 -5.20
C ILE A 197 2.92 -8.49 -4.22
N TYR A 198 2.60 -8.33 -2.93
CA TYR A 198 3.57 -8.42 -1.87
C TYR A 198 3.32 -9.66 -1.03
N LEU A 199 4.28 -10.58 -1.06
CA LEU A 199 4.37 -11.66 -0.09
C LEU A 199 5.30 -11.22 1.05
N THR A 200 4.71 -10.75 2.15
CA THR A 200 5.48 -10.24 3.29
C THR A 200 5.29 -11.14 4.50
N LYS A 201 6.19 -11.00 5.48
CA LYS A 201 5.97 -11.42 6.87
C LYS A 201 6.12 -10.19 7.73
N ALA A 202 5.06 -9.40 7.74
CA ALA A 202 4.92 -8.28 8.66
C ALA A 202 4.27 -8.76 9.95
N SER A 203 4.78 -8.31 11.09
CA SER A 203 4.07 -8.51 12.35
C SER A 203 2.99 -7.42 12.54
N SER A 204 3.06 -6.30 11.79
CA SER A 204 2.19 -5.12 11.95
C SER A 204 1.56 -4.53 10.68
N GLU A 205 0.55 -3.69 10.88
CA GLU A 205 -0.42 -3.22 9.88
C GLU A 205 0.21 -2.11 9.07
N ALA A 206 0.90 -1.18 9.75
CA ALA A 206 1.67 -0.13 9.11
C ALA A 206 2.76 -0.67 8.17
N GLN A 207 3.31 -1.85 8.48
CA GLN A 207 4.32 -2.47 7.61
C GLN A 207 3.68 -3.07 6.35
N THR A 208 2.45 -3.57 6.44
CA THR A 208 1.78 -4.17 5.27
C THR A 208 1.14 -3.10 4.38
N ILE A 209 0.62 -2.04 5.00
CA ILE A 209 -0.10 -0.97 4.31
C ILE A 209 0.82 -0.11 3.46
N GLU A 210 2.06 0.19 3.92
CA GLU A 210 3.01 1.05 3.20
C GLU A 210 3.40 0.47 1.84
N ARG A 211 3.35 -0.85 1.68
CA ARG A 211 3.73 -1.54 0.44
C ARG A 211 2.69 -1.40 -0.67
N THR A 212 1.41 -1.30 -0.32
CA THR A 212 0.32 -1.36 -1.32
C THR A 212 -0.50 -0.09 -1.40
N LEU A 213 -0.47 0.75 -0.37
CA LEU A 213 -1.33 1.90 -0.23
C LEU A 213 -0.55 3.18 0.15
N GLY A 214 -1.14 4.33 -0.17
CA GLY A 214 -0.68 5.65 0.21
C GLY A 214 -1.68 6.38 1.12
N THR A 215 -1.16 7.30 1.93
CA THR A 215 -1.94 8.27 2.69
C THR A 215 -1.61 9.70 2.26
N ALA A 216 -2.64 10.53 2.12
CA ALA A 216 -2.47 11.94 1.83
C ALA A 216 -1.88 12.75 3.00
N ASN A 217 -1.68 12.11 4.16
CA ASN A 217 -1.14 12.80 5.33
C ASN A 217 0.38 12.91 5.33
N ALA A 218 1.07 12.05 4.56
CA ALA A 218 2.52 12.13 4.35
C ALA A 218 2.84 13.20 3.31
N ARG A 219 3.99 13.88 3.43
CA ARG A 219 4.45 14.87 2.44
C ARG A 219 4.61 14.25 1.06
N LEU A 220 4.14 14.98 0.05
CA LEU A 220 4.45 14.69 -1.35
C LEU A 220 5.95 14.83 -1.58
N ASN A 221 6.53 13.94 -2.40
CA ASN A 221 7.96 13.94 -2.72
C ASN A 221 8.86 13.98 -1.48
N THR A 222 8.51 13.23 -0.43
CA THR A 222 9.38 13.11 0.74
C THR A 222 10.71 12.48 0.30
N PRO A 223 11.86 13.13 0.57
CA PRO A 223 13.14 12.63 0.11
C PRO A 223 13.58 11.37 0.90
N PRO A 224 14.49 10.57 0.32
CA PRO A 224 15.21 9.55 1.07
C PRO A 224 16.03 10.18 2.21
N ASP A 225 16.47 9.35 3.15
CA ASP A 225 17.37 9.73 4.23
C ASP A 225 18.80 10.01 3.72
N SER A 226 19.69 10.44 4.62
CA SER A 226 21.07 10.78 4.27
C SER A 226 21.89 9.60 3.74
N SER A 227 21.41 8.38 3.90
CA SER A 227 22.04 7.15 3.41
C SER A 227 21.44 6.69 2.08
N GLY A 228 20.49 7.45 1.52
CA GLY A 228 19.79 7.11 0.28
C GLY A 228 18.61 6.17 0.46
N ASN A 229 18.23 5.82 1.70
CA ASN A 229 17.12 4.89 1.93
C ASN A 229 15.80 5.65 1.99
N ALA A 230 14.72 5.03 1.49
CA ALA A 230 13.38 5.53 1.66
C ALA A 230 13.07 5.80 3.16
N THR A 231 12.48 6.96 3.44
CA THR A 231 11.99 7.27 4.79
C THR A 231 10.63 6.61 5.01
N GLU A 232 10.24 6.40 6.28
CA GLU A 232 8.90 5.88 6.60
C GLU A 232 7.78 6.81 6.09
N GLU A 233 8.02 8.11 6.04
CA GLU A 233 7.07 9.05 5.45
C GLU A 233 6.99 8.91 3.92
N GLY A 234 8.14 8.77 3.25
CA GLY A 234 8.19 8.50 1.81
C GLY A 234 7.41 7.25 1.40
N ARG A 235 7.61 6.15 2.14
CA ARG A 235 6.89 4.88 1.91
C ARG A 235 5.40 4.97 2.19
N SER A 236 4.95 6.03 2.84
CA SER A 236 3.55 6.23 3.19
C SER A 236 2.84 7.20 2.25
N GLY A 237 3.58 8.08 1.59
CA GLY A 237 3.05 9.13 0.74
C GLY A 237 3.02 8.77 -0.74
N TYR A 238 3.00 9.82 -1.56
CA TYR A 238 3.06 9.76 -3.02
C TYR A 238 4.26 10.58 -3.49
N SER A 239 4.90 10.13 -4.56
CA SER A 239 6.07 10.80 -5.10
C SER A 239 6.29 10.46 -6.56
N SER A 240 7.12 11.27 -7.20
CA SER A 240 7.47 11.14 -8.61
C SER A 240 8.81 11.79 -8.87
N ASP A 241 9.55 11.21 -9.82
CA ASP A 241 10.82 11.75 -10.32
C ASP A 241 10.63 12.63 -11.56
N HIS A 242 9.37 12.87 -11.98
CA HIS A 242 9.08 13.82 -13.04
C HIS A 242 9.55 15.24 -12.67
N ALA A 243 10.23 15.89 -13.62
CA ALA A 243 10.73 17.25 -13.45
C ALA A 243 9.61 18.24 -13.09
N GLY A 244 9.92 19.19 -12.21
CA GLY A 244 8.97 20.21 -11.77
C GLY A 244 8.00 19.79 -10.67
N GLY A 245 8.27 18.66 -9.98
CA GLY A 245 7.50 18.24 -8.81
C GLY A 245 6.11 17.70 -9.16
N VAL A 246 5.93 17.19 -10.38
CA VAL A 246 4.64 16.70 -10.86
C VAL A 246 4.48 15.22 -10.52
N ILE A 247 3.35 14.87 -9.93
CA ILE A 247 2.99 13.51 -9.56
C ILE A 247 1.74 13.09 -10.34
N GLN A 248 1.73 11.89 -10.90
CA GLN A 248 0.58 11.36 -11.64
C GLN A 248 -0.43 10.72 -10.68
N PHE A 249 -1.72 11.03 -10.89
CA PHE A 249 -2.83 10.46 -10.13
C PHE A 249 -3.94 9.98 -11.07
N LEU A 250 -4.44 8.76 -10.82
CA LEU A 250 -5.66 8.24 -11.43
C LEU A 250 -6.87 8.57 -10.55
N PHE A 251 -7.93 9.09 -11.16
CA PHE A 251 -9.19 9.40 -10.51
C PHE A 251 -10.20 8.26 -10.67
N CYS A 252 -11.23 8.24 -9.82
CA CYS A 252 -12.24 7.17 -9.82
C CYS A 252 -13.10 7.11 -11.11
N ASP A 253 -13.07 8.13 -11.96
CA ASP A 253 -13.70 8.12 -13.28
C ASP A 253 -12.78 7.58 -14.40
N GLY A 254 -11.55 7.21 -14.07
CA GLY A 254 -10.54 6.71 -15.00
C GLY A 254 -9.68 7.79 -15.66
N SER A 255 -9.90 9.07 -15.34
CA SER A 255 -9.03 10.16 -15.82
C SER A 255 -7.69 10.18 -15.07
N VAL A 256 -6.62 10.55 -15.78
CA VAL A 256 -5.29 10.74 -15.21
C VAL A 256 -4.97 12.22 -15.20
N HIS A 257 -4.57 12.73 -14.05
CA HIS A 257 -4.19 14.12 -13.86
C HIS A 257 -2.82 14.24 -13.22
N GLN A 258 -2.07 15.23 -13.70
CA GLN A 258 -0.83 15.70 -13.12
C GLN A 258 -1.13 16.70 -12.01
N ILE A 259 -0.61 16.46 -10.82
CA ILE A 259 -0.73 17.37 -9.67
C ILE A 259 0.68 17.79 -9.25
N GLN A 260 0.90 19.09 -9.10
CA GLN A 260 2.15 19.63 -8.55
C GLN A 260 2.23 19.35 -7.05
N ASP A 261 3.40 18.99 -6.55
CA ASP A 261 3.68 18.78 -5.13
C ASP A 261 3.51 20.05 -4.28
N SER A 262 3.44 21.22 -4.92
CA SER A 262 3.10 22.51 -4.31
C SER A 262 1.60 22.73 -4.09
N ILE A 263 0.73 21.76 -4.41
CA ILE A 263 -0.71 21.82 -4.10
C ILE A 263 -0.93 22.15 -2.62
N GLU A 264 -2.02 22.84 -2.29
CA GLU A 264 -2.35 23.08 -0.88
C GLU A 264 -2.49 21.75 -0.14
N HIS A 265 -1.59 21.55 0.82
CA HIS A 265 -1.40 20.29 1.53
C HIS A 265 -0.99 20.60 2.96
N ALA A 266 -1.67 19.99 3.94
CA ALA A 266 -1.37 20.19 5.36
C ALA A 266 -0.37 19.14 5.87
N ALA A 267 0.73 18.94 5.16
CA ALA A 267 1.70 17.91 5.46
C ALA A 267 2.54 18.25 6.70
N THR A 268 2.78 17.28 7.59
CA THR A 268 3.58 17.50 8.80
C THR A 268 4.49 16.31 9.11
N ALA A 269 5.60 16.57 9.82
CA ALA A 269 6.50 15.51 10.30
C ALA A 269 5.83 14.52 11.28
N GLN A 270 4.61 14.81 11.75
CA GLN A 270 3.79 13.92 12.58
C GLN A 270 2.74 13.15 11.76
N TRP A 271 2.99 12.93 10.46
CA TRP A 271 2.08 12.25 9.53
C TRP A 271 1.54 10.90 10.06
N ARG A 272 2.27 10.20 10.94
CA ARG A 272 1.79 8.95 11.55
C ARG A 272 0.57 9.17 12.45
N SER A 273 0.63 10.22 13.26
CA SER A 273 -0.20 10.42 14.45
C SER A 273 -1.11 11.65 14.37
N ARG A 274 -1.44 12.16 13.17
CA ARG A 274 -2.31 13.33 13.03
C ARG A 274 -3.80 12.94 12.95
N THR A 275 -4.57 13.42 13.92
CA THR A 275 -6.03 13.27 13.97
C THR A 275 -6.77 14.33 13.15
N ALA A 276 -6.38 14.61 11.91
CA ALA A 276 -7.05 15.68 11.13
C ALA A 276 -7.26 17.01 11.92
N PHE A 277 -6.34 17.39 12.81
CA PHE A 277 -6.48 18.60 13.65
C PHE A 277 -6.44 19.92 12.86
N LEU A 278 -6.29 19.85 11.53
CA LEU A 278 -6.32 20.98 10.61
C LEU A 278 -7.29 20.62 9.50
N GLY A 279 -8.16 21.56 9.12
CA GLY A 279 -9.08 21.40 8.00
C GLY A 279 -8.35 20.90 6.76
N ALA A 280 -8.96 19.92 6.10
CA ALA A 280 -8.43 19.35 4.87
C ALA A 280 -8.14 20.45 3.85
N LYS A 281 -6.99 20.35 3.17
CA LYS A 281 -6.63 21.23 2.07
C LYS A 281 -6.98 20.55 0.75
N ALA A 282 -6.63 21.18 -0.36
CA ALA A 282 -6.95 20.69 -1.70
C ALA A 282 -6.52 19.23 -1.89
N PHE A 283 -5.31 18.85 -1.45
CA PHE A 283 -4.84 17.47 -1.62
C PHE A 283 -5.60 16.46 -0.76
N GLU A 284 -5.82 16.74 0.52
CA GLU A 284 -6.58 15.84 1.39
C GLU A 284 -8.04 15.66 0.92
N ASN A 285 -8.64 16.71 0.37
CA ASN A 285 -9.98 16.67 -0.23
C ASN A 285 -10.01 15.71 -1.42
N LEU A 286 -9.05 15.82 -2.35
CA LEU A 286 -8.95 14.90 -3.49
C LEU A 286 -8.70 13.44 -3.06
N CYS A 287 -8.04 13.21 -1.93
CA CYS A 287 -7.83 11.86 -1.40
C CYS A 287 -8.98 11.36 -0.50
N SER A 288 -10.01 12.16 -0.28
CA SER A 288 -11.22 11.78 0.45
C SER A 288 -12.35 11.49 -0.54
N ARG A 289 -13.19 10.51 -0.22
CA ARG A 289 -14.44 10.24 -0.97
C ARG A 289 -15.64 11.06 -0.45
N GLN A 290 -15.51 11.68 0.73
CA GLN A 290 -16.57 12.39 1.46
C GLN A 290 -16.05 13.65 2.19
N ASP A 291 -15.30 14.49 1.50
CA ASP A 291 -14.74 15.77 1.97
C ASP A 291 -15.81 16.81 2.39
N GLY A 292 -17.05 16.70 1.90
CA GLY A 292 -18.11 17.69 2.10
C GLY A 292 -19.22 17.35 3.11
N VAL A 293 -19.15 16.22 3.83
CA VAL A 293 -20.21 15.79 4.77
C VAL A 293 -19.62 15.56 6.16
N GLN A 294 -19.45 16.65 6.92
CA GLN A 294 -19.29 16.62 8.39
C GLN A 294 -20.31 17.55 9.03
#